data_AF-A0A2D8MFC4-F1
#
_entry.id   AF-A0A2D8MFC4-F1
#
_cell.length_a   1.000
_cell.length_b   1.000
_cell.length_c   1.000
_cell.angle_alpha   90.00
_cell.angle_beta   90.00
_cell.angle_gamma   90.00
#
_symmetry.space_group_name_H-M   'P 1'
#
loop_
_entity.id
_entity.type
_entity.pdbx_description
1 polymer ?
#
loop_
_entity_poly.entity_id
_entity_poly.type
_entity_poly.pdbx_seq_one_letter_code
_entity_poly.pdbx_strand_id
1 'polypeptide(L)' 'MPTLDLRDLHLMKKALCLSIHVIERQPEGPFRSGSDLADMKDFAERLMENDEELAHYLRSALIILNGGPPAV' A
#
# COMPACT_ATOMS: atom_id res chain seq x y z
N MET A 1 2.13 -24.75 8.15
CA MET A 1 2.24 -23.33 7.73
C MET A 1 0.85 -22.85 7.39
N PRO A 2 0.40 -21.68 7.87
CA PRO A 2 -0.88 -21.14 7.43
C PRO A 2 -0.83 -20.94 5.91
N THR A 3 -1.85 -21.41 5.20
CA THR A 3 -2.05 -21.16 3.77
C THR A 3 -2.77 -19.84 3.62
N LEU A 4 -2.19 -18.90 2.90
CA LEU A 4 -2.88 -17.67 2.53
C LEU A 4 -3.91 -18.00 1.46
N ASP A 5 -5.17 -17.70 1.72
CA ASP A 5 -6.21 -17.77 0.70
C ASP A 5 -6.29 -16.45 -0.12
N LEU A 6 -7.19 -16.41 -1.10
CA LEU A 6 -7.38 -15.21 -1.93
C LEU A 6 -7.87 -14.00 -1.12
N ARG A 7 -8.61 -14.23 -0.04
CA ARG A 7 -9.09 -13.18 0.84
C ARG A 7 -7.95 -12.61 1.68
N ASP A 8 -7.08 -13.47 2.21
CA ASP A 8 -5.89 -13.06 2.95
C ASP A 8 -4.97 -12.22 2.06
N LEU A 9 -4.70 -12.68 0.84
CA LEU A 9 -3.91 -11.94 -0.14
C LEU A 9 -4.51 -10.56 -0.44
N HIS A 10 -5.84 -10.48 -0.61
CA HIS A 10 -6.54 -9.21 -0.81
C HIS A 10 -6.35 -8.24 0.36
N LEU A 11 -6.42 -8.74 1.60
CA LEU A 11 -6.20 -7.92 2.80
C LEU A 11 -4.75 -7.46 2.92
N MET A 12 -3.78 -8.33 2.59
CA MET A 12 -2.36 -7.98 2.56
C MET A 12 -2.06 -6.89 1.53
N LYS A 13 -2.61 -7.00 0.31
CA LYS A 13 -2.50 -5.98 -0.75
C LYS A 13 -2.99 -4.61 -0.27
N LYS A 14 -4.14 -4.58 0.42
CA LYS A 14 -4.67 -3.34 1.05
C LYS A 14 -3.75 -2.78 2.13
N ALA A 15 -3.31 -3.63 3.05
CA ALA A 15 -2.46 -3.21 4.16
C ALA A 15 -1.11 -2.66 3.68
N LEU A 16 -0.53 -3.26 2.64
CA LEU A 16 0.72 -2.83 2.03
C LEU A 16 0.57 -1.44 1.40
N CYS A 17 -0.42 -1.23 0.53
CA CYS A 17 -0.65 0.08 -0.09
C CYS A 17 -0.99 1.17 0.93
N LEU A 18 -1.71 0.84 2.00
CA LEU A 18 -1.96 1.75 3.11
C LEU A 18 -0.66 2.13 3.82
N SER A 19 0.20 1.16 4.11
CA SER A 19 1.48 1.39 4.80
C SER A 19 2.41 2.27 3.98
N ILE A 20 2.52 2.04 2.67
CA ILE A 20 3.27 2.89 1.74
C ILE A 20 2.82 4.36 1.89
N HIS A 21 1.52 4.61 1.78
CA HIS A 21 0.99 5.98 1.90
C HIS A 21 1.14 6.58 3.30
N VAL A 22 1.02 5.78 4.36
CA VAL A 22 1.25 6.26 5.72
C VAL A 22 2.69 6.74 5.87
N ILE A 23 3.67 5.94 5.42
CA ILE A 23 5.10 6.27 5.50
C ILE A 23 5.42 7.49 4.64
N GLU A 24 4.90 7.57 3.39
CA GLU A 24 5.12 8.71 2.50
C GLU A 24 4.65 10.05 3.08
N ARG A 25 3.56 10.02 3.85
CA ARG A 25 2.94 11.19 4.49
C ARG A 25 3.58 11.58 5.81
N GLN A 26 4.40 10.72 6.43
CA GLN A 26 5.07 11.09 7.66
C GLN A 26 6.03 12.27 7.42
N PRO A 27 6.12 13.22 8.36
CA PRO A 27 7.22 14.18 8.35
C PRO A 27 8.56 13.43 8.48
N GLU A 28 9.66 14.09 8.14
CA GLU A 28 10.99 13.49 8.34
C GLU A 28 11.18 13.09 9.81
N GLY A 29 11.65 11.85 10.02
CA GLY A 29 11.75 11.26 11.35
C GLY A 29 11.91 9.74 11.31
N PRO A 30 12.04 9.09 12.47
CA PRO A 30 12.34 7.66 12.57
C PRO A 30 11.24 6.75 11.99
N PHE A 31 10.03 7.29 11.77
CA PHE A 31 8.90 6.58 11.16
C PHE A 31 8.81 6.75 9.64
N ARG A 32 9.69 7.54 9.03
CA ARG A 32 9.82 7.72 7.58
C ARG A 32 11.07 6.99 7.06
N SER A 33 11.13 5.68 7.29
CA SER A 33 12.22 4.86 6.80
C SER A 33 12.17 4.77 5.27
N GLY A 34 13.11 5.43 4.60
CA GLY A 34 13.19 5.41 3.13
C GLY A 34 13.51 4.03 2.56
N SER A 35 14.28 3.22 3.29
CA SER A 35 14.59 1.83 2.90
C SER A 35 13.34 0.96 2.94
N ASP A 36 12.58 1.00 4.06
CA ASP A 36 11.35 0.21 4.17
C ASP A 36 10.33 0.63 3.12
N LEU A 37 10.23 1.95 2.83
CA LEU A 37 9.35 2.45 1.78
C LEU A 37 9.73 1.91 0.39
N ALA A 38 11.03 1.89 0.07
CA ALA A 38 11.52 1.35 -1.20
C ALA A 38 11.22 -0.16 -1.30
N ASP A 39 11.56 -0.93 -0.27
CA ASP A 39 11.31 -2.37 -0.22
C ASP A 39 9.81 -2.69 -0.36
N MET A 40 8.94 -1.91 0.29
CA MET A 40 7.50 -2.07 0.20
C MET A 40 6.95 -1.75 -1.20
N LYS A 41 7.50 -0.74 -1.89
CA LYS A 41 7.11 -0.39 -3.26
C LYS A 41 7.54 -1.48 -4.25
N ASP A 42 8.79 -1.92 -4.16
CA ASP A 42 9.32 -3.01 -4.99
C ASP A 42 8.58 -4.33 -4.74
N PHE A 43 8.15 -4.57 -3.51
CA PHE A 43 7.30 -5.72 -3.20
C PHE A 43 5.89 -5.56 -3.77
N ALA A 44 5.28 -4.37 -3.70
CA ALA A 44 3.97 -4.11 -4.27
C ALA A 44 3.96 -4.33 -5.79
N GLU A 45 4.97 -3.84 -6.52
CA GLU A 45 5.10 -4.04 -7.97
C GLU A 45 5.18 -5.53 -8.35
N ARG A 46 5.84 -6.36 -7.54
CA ARG A 46 5.94 -7.81 -7.77
C ARG A 46 4.71 -8.60 -7.32
N LEU A 47 3.99 -8.11 -6.32
CA LEU A 47 2.84 -8.78 -5.72
C LEU A 47 1.56 -8.59 -6.56
N MET A 48 1.43 -7.45 -7.23
CA MET A 48 0.29 -7.14 -8.08
C MET A 48 0.44 -7.82 -9.43
N GLU A 49 -0.69 -8.19 -10.03
CA GLU A 49 -0.73 -8.81 -11.35
C GLU A 49 -0.32 -7.83 -12.46
N ASN A 50 -0.64 -6.55 -12.26
CA ASN A 50 -0.35 -5.46 -13.21
C ASN A 50 -0.46 -4.08 -12.54
N ASP A 51 -0.07 -3.05 -13.30
CA ASP A 51 -0.11 -1.65 -12.86
C ASP A 51 -1.52 -1.15 -12.55
N GLU A 52 -2.56 -1.68 -13.23
CA GLU A 52 -3.96 -1.30 -12.98
C GLU A 52 -4.41 -1.78 -11.59
N GLU A 53 -4.04 -3.00 -11.21
CA GLU A 53 -4.30 -3.56 -9.89
C GLU A 53 -3.57 -2.75 -8.81
N LEU A 54 -2.29 -2.44 -9.03
CA LEU A 54 -1.51 -1.61 -8.12
C LEU A 54 -2.14 -0.22 -7.94
N ALA A 55 -2.49 0.45 -9.04
CA ALA A 55 -3.14 1.75 -9.02
C ALA A 55 -4.49 1.70 -8.28
N HIS A 56 -5.25 0.61 -8.45
CA HIS A 56 -6.51 0.39 -7.74
C HIS A 56 -6.30 0.36 -6.22
N TYR A 57 -5.35 -0.44 -5.71
CA TYR A 57 -5.10 -0.53 -4.27
C TYR A 57 -4.49 0.74 -3.69
N LEU A 58 -3.59 1.41 -4.40
CA LEU A 58 -3.05 2.71 -3.97
C LEU A 58 -4.17 3.75 -3.86
N ARG A 59 -5.05 3.84 -4.87
CA ARG A 59 -6.23 4.72 -4.81
C ARG A 59 -7.16 4.36 -3.66
N SER A 60 -7.39 3.07 -3.40
CA SER A 60 -8.20 2.62 -2.27
C SER A 60 -7.59 3.05 -0.94
N ALA A 61 -6.29 2.89 -0.76
CA ALA A 61 -5.57 3.33 0.43
C ALA A 61 -5.61 4.87 0.60
N LEU A 62 -5.49 5.61 -0.50
CA LEU A 62 -5.64 7.07 -0.49
C LEU A 62 -7.02 7.51 0.03
N ILE A 63 -8.09 6.86 -0.44
CA ILE A 63 -9.47 7.13 0.00
C ILE A 63 -9.62 6.88 1.50
N ILE A 64 -9.07 5.76 1.99
CA ILE A 64 -9.10 5.42 3.43
C ILE A 64 -8.44 6.52 4.26
N LEU A 65 -7.24 6.97 3.84
CA LEU A 65 -6.48 7.97 4.59
C LEU A 65 -7.08 9.38 4.51
N ASN A 66 -7.74 9.71 3.41
CA ASN A 66 -8.39 11.01 3.23
C ASN A 66 -9.82 11.05 3.80
N GLY A 67 -10.39 9.90 4.17
CA GLY A 67 -11.80 9.80 4.55
C GLY A 67 -12.79 9.99 3.39
N GLY A 68 -12.31 9.97 2.14
CA GLY A 68 -13.11 10.25 0.96
C GLY A 68 -12.27 10.31 -0.33
N PRO A 69 -12.91 10.31 -1.51
CA PRO A 69 -12.21 10.48 -2.78
C PRO A 69 -11.45 11.82 -2.82
N PRO A 70 -10.27 11.88 -3.45
CA PRO A 70 -9.56 13.14 -3.65
C PRO A 70 -10.44 14.11 -4.44
N ALA A 71 -10.36 15.40 -4.11
CA ALA A 71 -11.00 16.44 -4.90
C ALA A 71 -10.42 16.41 -6.33
N VAL A 72 -11.32 16.43 -7.32
CA VAL A 72 -10.99 16.45 -8.76
C VAL A 72 -10.34 17.78 -9.13
#